data_AF-A0A435F9L0-F1
#
_entry.id   AF-A0A435F9L0-F1
#
_cell.length_a   1.000
_cell.length_b   1.000
_cell.length_c   1.000
_cell.angle_alpha   90.00
_cell.angle_beta   90.00
_cell.angle_gamma   90.00
#
_symmetry.space_group_name_H-M   'P 1'
#
loop_
_entity.id
_entity.type
_entity.pdbx_description
1 polymer ?
#
loop_
_entity_poly.entity_id
_entity_poly.type
_entity_poly.pdbx_seq_one_letter_code
_entity_poly.pdbx_strand_id
1 'polypeptide(L)'
;MKDWRYWLAEQRGTLLAFGIFIVMFAIYSGNHPAGFTANVVQTAANKGVLLAFVAMAQTLVVITAGIDLSVGMIFALTNCMASWLVIGTGLETAFGVLAVLGTG
;
A
#
# COMPACT_ATOMS: atom_id res chain seq x y z
N MET A 1 -2.14 36.11 -4.23
CA MET A 1 -1.94 35.58 -2.86
C MET A 1 -3.22 35.04 -2.19
N LYS A 2 -4.42 35.28 -2.76
CA LYS A 2 -5.70 34.81 -2.19
C LYS A 2 -6.01 33.35 -2.57
N ASP A 3 -5.42 32.87 -3.66
CA ASP A 3 -5.68 31.55 -4.25
C ASP A 3 -5.05 30.40 -3.45
N TRP A 4 -3.86 30.62 -2.87
CA TRP A 4 -3.17 29.60 -2.06
C TRP A 4 -4.02 29.10 -0.88
N ARG A 5 -4.69 30.03 -0.17
CA ARG A 5 -5.57 29.69 0.96
C ARG A 5 -6.81 28.92 0.52
N TYR A 6 -7.29 29.20 -0.68
CA TYR A 6 -8.43 28.51 -1.29
C TYR A 6 -8.06 27.07 -1.65
N TRP A 7 -6.95 26.87 -2.36
CA TRP A 7 -6.42 25.54 -2.69
C TRP A 7 -6.12 24.69 -1.44
N LEU A 8 -5.56 25.31 -0.39
CA LEU A 8 -5.33 24.65 0.89
C LEU A 8 -6.61 24.23 1.59
N ALA A 9 -7.68 25.02 1.47
CA ALA A 9 -8.98 24.71 2.06
C ALA A 9 -9.69 23.58 1.31
N GLU A 10 -9.54 23.52 -0.01
CA GLU A 10 -10.16 22.53 -0.87
C GLU A 10 -9.48 21.16 -0.78
N GLN A 11 -8.16 21.12 -0.62
CA GLN A 11 -7.38 19.88 -0.50
C GLN A 11 -7.05 19.51 0.96
N ARG A 12 -7.79 20.05 1.95
CA ARG A 12 -7.50 19.83 3.39
C ARG A 12 -7.33 18.36 3.75
N GLY A 13 -8.20 17.49 3.24
CA GLY A 13 -8.16 16.05 3.51
C GLY A 13 -6.86 15.41 2.99
N THR A 14 -6.55 15.66 1.71
CA THR A 14 -5.34 15.15 1.05
C THR A 14 -4.07 15.68 1.73
N LEU A 15 -4.03 16.99 2.03
CA LEU A 15 -2.89 17.62 2.69
C LEU A 15 -2.70 17.11 4.13
N LEU A 16 -3.79 16.88 4.87
CA LEU A 16 -3.72 16.26 6.20
C LEU A 16 -3.20 14.83 6.11
N ALA A 17 -3.74 14.00 5.20
CA ALA A 17 -3.29 12.63 5.02
C ALA A 17 -1.79 12.58 4.65
N PHE A 18 -1.35 13.45 3.75
CA PHE A 18 0.05 13.58 3.37
C PHE A 18 0.94 14.04 4.54
N GLY A 19 0.48 15.02 5.32
CA GLY A 19 1.19 15.47 6.53
C GLY A 19 1.33 14.37 7.57
N ILE A 20 0.25 13.62 7.84
CA ILE A 20 0.25 12.47 8.75
C ILE A 20 1.23 11.40 8.25
N PHE A 21 1.24 11.11 6.95
CA PHE A 21 2.17 10.17 6.35
C PHE A 21 3.63 10.59 6.59
N ILE A 22 3.99 11.84 6.33
CA ILE A 22 5.36 12.34 6.58
C ILE A 22 5.73 12.17 8.05
N VAL A 23 4.86 12.58 8.98
CA VAL A 23 5.12 12.49 10.42
C VAL A 23 5.32 11.03 10.84
N MET A 24 4.42 10.14 10.44
CA MET A 24 4.51 8.71 10.79
C MET A 24 5.75 8.06 10.18
N PHE A 25 6.08 8.38 8.93
CA PHE A 25 7.24 7.83 8.24
C PHE A 25 8.56 8.32 8.86
N ALA A 26 8.64 9.59 9.26
CA ALA A 26 9.79 10.13 9.97
C ALA A 26 10.00 9.44 11.33
N ILE A 27 8.92 9.23 12.10
CA ILE A 27 8.96 8.49 13.38
C ILE A 27 9.41 7.05 13.14
N TYR A 28 8.84 6.38 12.13
CA TYR A 28 9.21 5.00 11.78
C TYR A 28 10.70 4.91 11.41
N SER A 29 11.16 5.76 10.50
CA SER A 29 12.55 5.74 10.04
C SER A 29 13.55 6.11 11.11
N GLY A 30 13.21 7.04 12.02
CA GLY A 30 14.08 7.45 13.12
C GLY A 30 14.24 6.36 14.19
N ASN A 31 13.20 5.55 14.41
CA ASN A 31 13.25 4.43 15.35
C ASN A 31 13.72 3.12 14.70
N HIS A 32 13.87 3.07 13.39
CA HIS A 32 14.24 1.84 12.69
C HIS A 32 15.73 1.51 12.92
N PRO A 33 16.08 0.30 13.40
CA PRO A 33 17.47 -0.05 13.72
C PRO A 33 18.45 0.07 12.55
N ALA A 34 17.97 -0.10 11.30
CA ALA A 34 18.77 0.06 10.11
C ALA A 34 18.93 1.53 9.65
N GLY A 35 18.28 2.49 10.32
CA GLY A 35 18.30 3.91 9.98
C GLY A 35 17.68 4.25 8.61
N PHE A 36 17.92 5.47 8.12
CA PHE A 36 17.46 5.91 6.80
C PHE A 36 18.47 5.57 5.71
N THR A 37 18.51 4.30 5.31
CA THR A 37 19.41 3.79 4.26
C THR A 37 18.67 3.63 2.93
N ALA A 38 19.43 3.53 1.83
CA ALA A 38 18.86 3.26 0.51
C ALA A 38 17.98 1.99 0.48
N ASN A 39 18.35 0.95 1.24
CA ASN A 39 17.58 -0.29 1.36
C ASN A 39 16.21 -0.10 2.04
N VAL A 40 16.14 0.76 3.07
CA VAL A 40 14.88 1.09 3.74
C VAL A 40 13.98 1.90 2.80
N VAL A 41 14.54 2.87 2.09
CA VAL A 41 13.81 3.65 1.08
C VAL A 41 13.29 2.75 -0.04
N GLN A 42 14.12 1.84 -0.56
CA GLN A 42 13.73 0.90 -1.60
C GLN A 42 12.64 -0.06 -1.12
N THR A 43 12.75 -0.57 0.11
CA THR A 43 11.73 -1.45 0.70
C THR A 43 10.40 -0.71 0.88
N ALA A 44 10.44 0.53 1.39
CA ALA A 44 9.25 1.36 1.54
C ALA A 44 8.62 1.70 0.18
N ALA A 45 9.43 2.04 -0.83
CA ALA A 45 8.96 2.31 -2.18
C ALA A 45 8.28 1.08 -2.81
N ASN A 46 8.92 -0.09 -2.73
CA ASN A 46 8.35 -1.34 -3.27
C ASN A 46 7.01 -1.70 -2.63
N LYS A 47 6.87 -1.50 -1.31
CA LYS A 47 5.58 -1.71 -0.62
C LYS A 47 4.56 -0.61 -0.92
N GLY A 48 5.01 0.62 -1.08
CA GLY A 48 4.17 1.77 -1.41
C GLY A 48 3.51 1.66 -2.77
N VAL A 49 4.22 1.14 -3.78
CA VAL A 49 3.68 0.91 -5.13
C VAL A 49 2.48 -0.05 -5.08
N LEU A 50 2.55 -1.11 -4.28
CA LEU A 50 1.43 -2.06 -4.13
C LEU A 50 0.21 -1.38 -3.50
N LEU A 51 0.40 -0.58 -2.46
CA LEU A 51 -0.69 0.19 -1.83
C LEU A 51 -1.29 1.24 -2.78
N ALA A 52 -0.49 1.82 -3.68
CA ALA A 52 -0.98 2.72 -4.71
C ALA A 52 -1.92 1.98 -5.70
N PHE A 53 -1.58 0.76 -6.10
CA PHE A 53 -2.48 -0.07 -6.92
C PHE A 53 -3.78 -0.40 -6.19
N VAL A 54 -3.72 -0.75 -4.91
CA VAL A 54 -4.90 -0.99 -4.07
C VAL A 54 -5.80 0.26 -4.03
N ALA A 55 -5.23 1.45 -3.80
CA ALA A 55 -5.99 2.70 -3.78
C ALA A 55 -6.65 3.01 -5.13
N MET A 56 -5.96 2.75 -6.25
CA MET A 56 -6.53 2.90 -7.60
C MET A 56 -7.69 1.91 -7.83
N ALA A 57 -7.54 0.65 -7.41
CA ALA A 57 -8.60 -0.35 -7.50
C ALA A 57 -9.83 0.04 -6.65
N GLN A 58 -9.61 0.53 -5.42
CA GLN A 58 -10.67 1.05 -4.55
C GLN A 58 -11.40 2.25 -5.18
N THR A 59 -10.68 3.11 -5.89
CA THR A 59 -11.28 4.24 -6.61
C THR A 59 -12.26 3.77 -7.69
N LEU A 60 -11.92 2.71 -8.43
CA LEU A 60 -12.78 2.13 -9.46
C LEU A 60 -14.11 1.61 -8.88
N VAL A 61 -14.06 0.99 -7.70
CA VAL A 61 -15.28 0.52 -7.00
C VAL A 61 -16.16 1.71 -6.63
N VAL A 62 -15.57 2.78 -6.05
CA VAL A 62 -16.33 3.96 -5.61
C VAL A 62 -17.02 4.65 -6.79
N ILE A 63 -16.34 4.85 -7.92
CA ILE A 63 -16.93 5.52 -9.09
C ILE A 63 -18.00 4.67 -9.79
N THR A 64 -17.95 3.35 -9.65
CA THR A 64 -18.99 2.43 -10.16
C THR A 64 -20.13 2.22 -9.16
N ALA A 65 -20.16 2.98 -8.05
CA ALA A 65 -21.11 2.83 -6.94
C ALA A 65 -21.12 1.42 -6.31
N GLY A 66 -20.00 0.72 -6.40
CA GLY A 66 -19.80 -0.55 -5.72
C GLY A 66 -19.65 -0.35 -4.20
N ILE A 67 -20.18 -1.28 -3.43
CA ILE A 67 -20.02 -1.31 -1.97
C ILE A 67 -18.80 -2.11 -1.53
N ASP A 68 -18.23 -2.92 -2.43
CA ASP A 68 -17.17 -3.86 -2.09
C ASP A 68 -15.76 -3.26 -2.22
N LEU A 69 -15.32 -2.59 -1.16
CA LEU A 69 -13.99 -1.99 -1.07
C LEU A 69 -12.90 -2.98 -0.56
N SER A 70 -13.21 -4.28 -0.54
CA SER A 70 -12.39 -5.31 0.11
C SER A 70 -11.06 -5.63 -0.57
N VAL A 71 -10.73 -4.99 -1.70
CA VAL A 71 -9.44 -5.22 -2.41
C VAL A 71 -8.21 -5.02 -1.51
N GLY A 72 -8.29 -4.13 -0.51
CA GLY A 72 -7.23 -4.00 0.50
C GLY A 72 -7.12 -5.21 1.43
N MET A 73 -8.24 -5.83 1.78
CA MET A 73 -8.28 -7.08 2.56
C MET A 73 -7.82 -8.28 1.75
N ILE A 74 -8.17 -8.34 0.45
CA ILE A 74 -7.66 -9.34 -0.49
C ILE A 74 -6.13 -9.23 -0.60
N PHE A 75 -5.60 -8.01 -0.71
CA PHE A 75 -4.15 -7.77 -0.70
C PHE A 75 -3.49 -8.27 0.59
N ALA A 76 -4.09 -8.03 1.76
CA ALA A 76 -3.56 -8.54 3.02
C ALA A 76 -3.55 -10.08 3.07
N LEU A 77 -4.67 -10.72 2.71
CA LEU A 77 -4.81 -12.18 2.69
C LEU A 77 -3.80 -12.84 1.75
N THR A 78 -3.71 -12.35 0.52
CA THR A 78 -2.79 -12.88 -0.50
C THR A 78 -1.33 -12.76 -0.07
N ASN A 79 -0.93 -11.67 0.60
CA ASN A 79 0.42 -11.56 1.18
C ASN A 79 0.66 -12.57 2.31
N CYS A 80 -0.31 -12.76 3.20
CA CYS A 80 -0.19 -13.76 4.28
C CYS A 80 -0.03 -15.17 3.73
N MET A 81 -0.83 -15.53 2.72
CA MET A 81 -0.74 -16.83 2.06
C MET A 81 0.56 -16.98 1.26
N ALA A 82 0.95 -15.97 0.49
CA ALA A 82 2.19 -15.99 -0.27
C ALA A 82 3.41 -16.17 0.64
N SER A 83 3.40 -15.54 1.83
CA SER A 83 4.44 -15.70 2.85
C SER A 83 4.59 -17.12 3.38
N TRP A 84 3.65 -18.03 3.12
CA TRP A 84 3.68 -19.42 3.57
C TRP A 84 3.76 -20.43 2.42
N LEU A 85 3.13 -20.12 1.29
CA LEU A 85 2.98 -21.04 0.15
C LEU A 85 4.00 -20.81 -0.96
N VAL A 86 4.55 -19.61 -1.09
CA VAL A 86 5.46 -19.23 -2.20
C VAL A 86 6.90 -19.32 -1.70
N ILE A 87 7.30 -20.53 -1.31
CA ILE A 87 8.63 -20.85 -0.76
C ILE A 87 9.10 -22.17 -1.39
N GLY A 88 10.41 -22.33 -1.59
CA GLY A 88 11.01 -23.60 -2.00
C GLY A 88 11.48 -23.63 -3.45
N THR A 89 11.33 -24.78 -4.10
CA THR A 89 11.72 -25.00 -5.49
C THR A 89 10.80 -24.27 -6.47
N GLY A 90 11.21 -24.20 -7.75
CA GLY A 90 10.41 -23.52 -8.78
C GLY A 90 9.00 -24.11 -8.97
N LEU A 91 8.83 -25.42 -8.81
CA LEU A 91 7.52 -26.08 -8.89
C LEU A 91 6.64 -25.75 -7.67
N GLU A 92 7.20 -25.83 -6.46
CA GLU A 92 6.48 -25.47 -5.23
C GLU A 92 6.03 -24.01 -5.25
N THR A 93 6.91 -23.11 -5.71
CA THR A 93 6.60 -21.69 -5.92
C THR A 93 5.45 -21.52 -6.92
N ALA A 94 5.49 -22.25 -8.05
CA ALA A 94 4.44 -22.16 -9.06
C ALA A 94 3.07 -22.62 -8.52
N PHE A 95 3.03 -23.74 -7.79
CA PHE A 95 1.81 -24.19 -7.13
C PHE A 95 1.35 -23.24 -6.03
N GLY A 96 2.28 -22.66 -5.27
CA GLY A 96 1.99 -21.65 -4.26
C GLY A 96 1.35 -20.39 -4.86
N VAL A 97 1.84 -19.91 -6.00
CA VAL A 97 1.24 -18.78 -6.73
C VAL A 97 -0.18 -19.11 -7.20
N LEU A 98 -0.40 -20.30 -7.76
CA LEU A 98 -1.74 -20.73 -8.18
C LEU A 98 -2.71 -20.81 -6.99
N ALA A 99 -2.24 -21.31 -5.84
CA ALA A 99 -3.05 -21.37 -4.62
C ALA A 99 -3.42 -19.97 -4.10
N VAL A 100 -2.48 -19.02 -4.12
CA VAL A 100 -2.74 -17.61 -3.74
C VAL A 100 -3.75 -16.96 -4.69
N LEU A 101 -3.60 -17.16 -6.01
CA LEU A 101 -4.56 -16.65 -7.01
C LEU A 101 -5.97 -17.22 -6.83
N GLY A 102 -6.09 -18.46 -6.32
CA GLY A 102 -7.40 -19.06 -6.04
C GLY A 102 -8.18 -18.43 -4.88
N THR A 103 -7.58 -17.49 -4.14
CA THR A 103 -8.21 -16.87 -2.94
C THR A 103 -8.82 -15.50 -3.18
N GLY A 104 -8.70 -14.96 -4.39
CA GLY A 104 -9.28 -13.69 -4.80
C GLY A 104 -9.62 -13.68 -6.29
#